data_AF-A0A354TGF7-F1
#
_entry.id   AF-A0A354TGF7-F1
#
_cell.length_a   1.000
_cell.length_b   1.000
_cell.length_c   1.000
_cell.angle_alpha   90.00
_cell.angle_beta   90.00
_cell.angle_gamma   90.00
#
_symmetry.space_group_name_H-M   'P 1'
#
loop_
_entity.id
_entity.type
_entity.pdbx_description
1 polymer ?
#
loop_
_entity_poly.entity_id
_entity_poly.type
_entity_poly.pdbx_seq_one_letter_code
_entity_poly.pdbx_strand_id
1 'polypeptide(L)'
;MRLILFLIIALLVVLAFTNPTEAEFRSHMQQKYGIAGTLSLKVAAIFSAGTSSGLHRENYYLFSRYYVGGDGILPRSDMAWGVAGRFFDIEEAEEEENKSR
;
A
#
# COMPACT_ATOMS: atom_id res chain seq x y z
N MET A 1 -13.88 -10.43 -31.23
CA MET A 1 -14.34 -10.71 -29.85
C MET A 1 -13.41 -11.64 -29.08
N ARG A 2 -13.09 -12.85 -29.56
CA ARG A 2 -12.17 -13.78 -28.85
C ARG A 2 -10.79 -13.17 -28.54
N LEU A 3 -10.22 -12.42 -29.49
CA LEU A 3 -8.91 -11.78 -29.34
C LEU A 3 -8.91 -10.65 -28.29
N ILE A 4 -10.00 -9.87 -28.24
CA ILE A 4 -10.20 -8.83 -27.21
C ILE A 4 -10.32 -9.47 -25.82
N LEU A 5 -11.07 -10.58 -25.72
CA LEU A 5 -11.22 -11.31 -24.46
C LEU A 5 -9.87 -11.86 -23.96
N PHE A 6 -9.06 -12.41 -24.88
CA PHE A 6 -7.69 -12.85 -24.57
C PHE A 6 -6.80 -11.71 -24.09
N LEU A 7 -6.87 -10.54 -24.73
CA LEU A 7 -6.09 -9.37 -24.31
C LEU A 7 -6.50 -8.89 -22.91
N ILE A 8 -7.79 -8.88 -22.59
CA ILE A 8 -8.28 -8.49 -21.26
C ILE A 8 -7.79 -9.49 -20.20
N ILE A 9 -7.89 -10.80 -20.46
CA ILE A 9 -7.41 -11.82 -19.52
C ILE A 9 -5.89 -11.70 -19.33
N ALA A 10 -5.13 -11.54 -20.42
CA ALA A 10 -3.68 -11.35 -20.33
C ALA A 10 -3.32 -10.09 -19.52
N LEU A 11 -4.05 -8.99 -19.72
CA LEU A 11 -3.86 -7.76 -18.96
C LEU A 11 -4.13 -7.97 -17.46
N LEU A 12 -5.23 -8.65 -17.11
CA LEU A 12 -5.58 -8.96 -15.71
C LEU A 12 -4.51 -9.82 -15.03
N VAL A 13 -3.95 -10.80 -15.75
CA VAL A 13 -2.84 -11.64 -15.24
C VAL A 13 -1.59 -10.82 -14.97
N VAL A 14 -1.23 -9.90 -15.87
CA VAL A 14 -0.09 -8.99 -15.67
C VAL A 14 -0.35 -8.05 -14.48
N LEU A 15 -1.56 -7.51 -14.33
CA LEU A 15 -1.90 -6.68 -13.18
C LEU A 15 -1.80 -7.45 -11.85
N ALA A 16 -2.26 -8.70 -11.83
CA ALA A 16 -2.15 -9.54 -10.64
C ALA A 16 -0.68 -9.85 -10.27
N PHE A 17 0.17 -10.13 -11.26
CA PHE A 17 1.60 -10.40 -11.03
C PHE A 17 2.40 -9.16 -10.64
N THR A 18 1.98 -7.98 -11.11
CA THR A 18 2.63 -6.71 -10.78
C THR A 18 2.07 -6.09 -9.49
N ASN A 19 1.15 -6.77 -8.79
CA ASN A 19 0.58 -6.23 -7.56
C ASN A 19 1.67 -6.17 -6.46
N PRO A 20 2.05 -4.97 -6.01
CA PRO A 20 3.27 -4.80 -5.22
C PRO A 20 3.23 -5.55 -3.89
N THR A 21 4.37 -5.84 -3.30
CA THR A 21 4.46 -6.56 -2.01
C THR A 21 4.64 -5.62 -0.82
N GLU A 22 4.51 -6.13 0.41
CA GLU A 22 4.84 -5.37 1.62
C GLU A 22 6.32 -4.97 1.69
N ALA A 23 7.21 -5.80 1.14
CA ALA A 23 8.63 -5.49 1.09
C ALA A 23 8.89 -4.29 0.17
N GLU A 24 8.25 -4.28 -0.99
CA GLU A 24 8.33 -3.17 -1.95
C GLU A 24 7.76 -1.87 -1.37
N PHE A 25 6.66 -1.95 -0.62
CA PHE A 25 6.10 -0.78 0.05
C PHE A 25 7.04 -0.22 1.12
N ARG A 26 7.70 -1.10 1.89
CA ARG A 26 8.70 -0.65 2.88
C ARG A 26 9.89 0.04 2.22
N SER A 27 10.37 -0.48 1.08
CA SER A 27 11.42 0.19 0.31
C SER A 27 10.96 1.52 -0.26
N HIS A 28 9.69 1.64 -0.66
CA HIS A 28 9.11 2.89 -1.13
C HIS A 28 9.07 3.94 -0.02
N MET A 29 8.60 3.58 1.17
CA MET A 29 8.58 4.46 2.35
C MET A 29 10.00 4.88 2.78
N GLN A 30 10.97 3.96 2.70
CA GLN A 30 12.39 4.26 2.92
C GLN A 30 12.93 5.27 1.91
N GLN A 31 12.58 5.12 0.64
CA GLN A 31 13.06 6.00 -0.42
C GLN A 31 12.42 7.39 -0.33
N LYS A 32 11.13 7.45 0.04
CA LYS A 32 10.36 8.70 0.10
C LYS A 32 10.61 9.51 1.37
N TYR A 33 10.59 8.85 2.54
CA TYR A 33 10.70 9.49 3.85
C TYR A 33 12.04 9.22 4.57
N GLY A 34 12.96 8.50 3.95
CA GLY A 34 14.27 8.16 4.54
C GLY A 34 14.15 7.29 5.79
N ILE A 35 15.00 7.56 6.77
CA ILE A 35 15.04 6.84 8.05
C ILE A 35 13.70 7.01 8.81
N ALA A 36 13.03 8.16 8.67
CA ALA A 36 11.77 8.45 9.34
C ALA A 36 10.66 7.46 8.94
N GLY A 37 10.59 7.08 7.66
CA GLY A 37 9.64 6.07 7.17
C GLY A 37 9.86 4.68 7.78
N THR A 38 11.12 4.28 8.01
CA THR A 38 11.40 3.01 8.70
C THR A 38 11.06 3.05 10.18
N LEU A 39 11.28 4.20 10.80
CA LEU A 39 11.08 4.38 12.22
C LEU A 39 9.59 4.39 12.53
N SER A 40 8.76 5.08 11.73
CA SER A 40 7.31 5.08 11.88
C SER A 40 6.72 3.68 11.73
N LEU A 41 7.18 2.91 10.74
CA LEU A 41 6.80 1.50 10.57
C LEU A 41 7.20 0.63 11.78
N LYS A 42 8.42 0.81 12.31
CA LYS A 42 8.86 0.08 13.52
C LYS A 42 8.10 0.49 14.78
N VAL A 43 7.82 1.77 14.96
CA VAL A 43 7.01 2.28 16.07
C VAL A 43 5.62 1.67 15.97
N ALA A 44 5.02 1.70 14.79
CA ALA A 44 3.75 1.05 14.56
C ALA A 44 3.78 -0.47 14.83
N ALA A 45 4.87 -1.15 14.51
CA ALA A 45 5.06 -2.57 14.81
C ALA A 45 5.08 -2.86 16.32
N ILE A 46 5.64 -1.97 17.14
CA ILE A 46 5.66 -2.11 18.60
C ILE A 46 4.26 -1.98 19.19
N PHE A 47 3.43 -1.11 18.61
CA PHE A 47 2.07 -0.84 19.09
C PHE A 47 0.97 -1.67 18.40
N SER A 48 1.33 -2.40 17.35
CA SER A 48 0.47 -3.36 16.65
C SER A 48 0.50 -4.70 17.40
N ALA A 49 -0.68 -5.19 17.78
CA ALA A 49 -0.82 -6.49 18.44
C ALA A 49 -0.76 -7.68 17.46
N GLY A 50 -0.79 -7.43 16.14
CA GLY A 50 -1.04 -8.47 15.13
C GLY A 50 0.12 -8.77 14.17
N THR A 51 0.96 -7.78 13.83
CA THR A 51 2.07 -7.96 12.87
C THR A 51 3.40 -7.45 13.40
N SER A 52 4.47 -8.24 13.21
CA SER A 52 5.85 -7.89 13.57
C SER A 52 6.42 -6.72 12.75
N SER A 53 5.72 -6.34 11.67
CA SER A 53 6.05 -5.23 10.79
C SER A 53 5.23 -3.97 11.05
N GLY A 54 4.12 -4.04 11.79
CA GLY A 54 3.17 -2.94 11.95
C GLY A 54 2.44 -2.54 10.67
N LEU A 55 2.80 -3.17 9.54
CA LEU A 55 2.25 -2.95 8.22
C LEU A 55 1.37 -4.13 7.87
N HIS A 56 0.16 -3.83 7.43
CA HIS A 56 -0.80 -4.79 6.94
C HIS A 56 -1.08 -4.50 5.46
N ARG A 57 -1.22 -5.59 4.68
CA ARG A 57 -1.62 -5.55 3.29
C ARG A 57 -2.94 -6.27 3.09
N GLU A 58 -3.94 -5.56 2.61
CA GLU A 58 -5.19 -6.13 2.11
C GLU A 58 -5.11 -6.29 0.60
N ASN A 59 -5.23 -7.52 0.11
CA ASN A 59 -5.22 -7.82 -1.32
C ASN A 59 -6.64 -7.83 -1.90
N TYR A 60 -6.86 -6.99 -2.90
CA TYR A 60 -8.01 -7.03 -3.78
C TYR A 60 -7.58 -7.56 -5.16
N TYR A 61 -8.55 -7.88 -6.03
CA TYR A 61 -8.27 -8.51 -7.32
C TYR A 61 -7.30 -7.73 -8.21
N LEU A 62 -7.29 -6.39 -8.14
CA LEU A 62 -6.48 -5.52 -9.02
C LEU A 62 -5.63 -4.50 -8.27
N PHE A 63 -5.78 -4.41 -6.96
CA PHE A 63 -5.11 -3.43 -6.13
C PHE A 63 -4.84 -4.01 -4.75
N SER A 64 -3.89 -3.43 -4.04
CA SER A 64 -3.63 -3.72 -2.63
C SER A 64 -3.84 -2.45 -1.81
N ARG A 65 -4.34 -2.59 -0.60
CA ARG A 65 -4.34 -1.49 0.37
C ARG A 65 -3.28 -1.76 1.43
N TYR A 66 -2.45 -0.76 1.69
CA TYR A 66 -1.43 -0.78 2.73
C TYR A 66 -1.87 0.12 3.85
N TYR A 67 -1.95 -0.44 5.05
CA TYR A 67 -2.33 0.29 6.24
C TYR A 67 -1.48 -0.14 7.42
N VAL A 68 -1.51 0.70 8.43
CA VAL A 68 -0.78 0.54 9.68
C VAL A 68 -1.77 0.55 10.83
N GLY A 69 -1.55 -0.31 11.83
CA GLY A 69 -2.47 -0.45 12.96
C GLY A 69 -3.75 -1.23 12.63
N GLY A 70 -4.79 -1.05 13.44
CA GLY A 70 -6.04 -1.82 13.33
C GLY A 70 -6.09 -3.08 14.19
N ASP A 71 -4.94 -3.55 14.68
CA ASP A 71 -4.82 -4.59 15.70
C ASP A 71 -4.22 -4.01 16.99
N GLY A 72 -5.02 -3.94 18.07
CA GLY A 72 -4.58 -3.45 19.39
C GLY A 72 -4.95 -1.99 19.69
N ILE A 73 -3.98 -1.21 20.19
CA ILE A 73 -4.20 0.19 20.67
C ILE A 73 -3.98 1.21 19.53
N LEU A 74 -3.29 0.82 18.46
CA LEU A 74 -2.95 1.72 17.36
C LEU A 74 -4.16 1.89 16.42
N PRO A 75 -4.67 3.12 16.21
CA PRO A 75 -5.74 3.37 15.26
C PRO A 75 -5.29 2.98 13.85
N ARG A 76 -6.22 2.43 13.07
CA ARG A 76 -5.98 2.08 11.67
C ARG A 76 -5.71 3.36 10.87
N SER A 77 -4.55 3.42 10.22
CA SER A 77 -4.18 4.48 9.27
C SER A 77 -3.92 3.87 7.90
N ASP A 78 -4.74 4.20 6.92
CA ASP A 78 -4.56 3.75 5.54
C ASP A 78 -3.45 4.61 4.90
N MET A 79 -2.34 4.00 4.50
CA MET A 79 -1.14 4.71 4.04
C MET A 79 -1.15 4.88 2.53
N ALA A 80 -1.43 3.80 1.78
CA ALA A 80 -1.33 3.80 0.33
C ALA A 80 -2.17 2.71 -0.35
N TRP A 81 -2.45 2.95 -1.63
CA TRP A 81 -2.96 1.95 -2.57
C TRP A 81 -1.85 1.47 -3.50
N GLY A 82 -1.64 0.15 -3.58
CA GLY A 82 -0.79 -0.48 -4.57
C GLY A 82 -1.59 -0.87 -5.81
N VAL A 83 -1.22 -0.37 -6.98
CA VAL A 83 -1.88 -0.73 -8.26
C VAL A 83 -0.80 -0.93 -9.32
N ALA A 84 -0.78 -2.10 -9.95
CA ALA A 84 0.11 -2.41 -11.09
C ALA A 84 1.58 -2.00 -10.88
N GLY A 85 2.13 -2.30 -9.71
CA GLY A 85 3.53 -2.02 -9.33
C GLY A 85 3.80 -0.58 -8.90
N ARG A 86 2.77 0.26 -8.75
CA ARG A 86 2.89 1.62 -8.25
C ARG A 86 2.17 1.78 -6.91
N PHE A 87 2.63 2.74 -6.12
CA PHE A 87 1.99 3.15 -4.87
C PHE A 87 1.37 4.53 -5.03
N PHE A 88 0.16 4.69 -4.49
CA PHE A 88 -0.58 5.93 -4.43
C PHE A 88 -0.84 6.24 -2.97
N ASP A 89 -0.11 7.19 -2.41
CA ASP A 89 -0.17 7.54 -0.99
C ASP A 89 -1.44 8.37 -0.70
N ILE A 90 -2.12 8.02 0.38
CA ILE A 90 -3.43 8.62 0.73
C ILE A 90 -3.25 9.97 1.42
N GLU A 91 -2.24 10.10 2.30
CA GLU A 91 -1.92 11.37 2.97
C GLU A 91 -1.60 12.51 1.97
N GLU A 92 -0.97 12.18 0.84
CA GLU A 92 -0.62 13.15 -0.20
C GLU A 92 -1.85 13.65 -0.96
N ALA A 93 -2.84 12.78 -1.17
CA ALA A 93 -4.11 13.15 -1.79
C ALA A 93 -4.93 14.12 -0.90
N GLU A 94 -4.91 13.92 0.42
CA GLU A 94 -5.56 14.84 1.36
C GLU A 94 -4.86 16.21 1.43
N GLU A 95 -3.52 16.25 1.36
CA GLU A 95 -2.78 17.51 1.30
C GLU A 95 -2.98 18.29 -0.01
N GLU A 96 -3.06 17.60 -1.16
CA GLU A 96 -3.37 18.25 -2.44
C GLU A 96 -4.82 18.76 -2.49
N GLU A 97 -5.79 18.01 -1.96
CA GLU A 97 -7.19 18.46 -1.90
C GLU A 97 -7.33 19.70 -1.01
N ASN A 98 -6.63 19.75 0.13
CA ASN A 98 -6.71 20.86 1.08
C ASN A 98 -5.99 22.14 0.57
N LYS A 99 -5.01 22.01 -0.33
CA LYS A 99 -4.38 23.16 -1.02
C LYS A 99 -5.24 23.73 -2.15
N SER A 100 -6.23 22.97 -2.64
CA SER A 100 -7.11 23.38 -3.75
C SER A 100 -8.44 24.01 -3.29
N ARG A 101 -8.68 24.11 -1.98
CA ARG A 101 -9.85 24.78 -1.37
C ARG A 101 -9.46 26.16 -0.83
#